data_AF-A0A7X5C0G8-F1
#
_entry.id   AF-A0A7X5C0G8-F1
#
_cell.length_a   1.000
_cell.length_b   1.000
_cell.length_c   1.000
_cell.angle_alpha   90.00
_cell.angle_beta   90.00
_cell.angle_gamma   90.00
#
_symmetry.space_group_name_H-M   'P 1'
#
loop_
_entity.id
_entity.type
_entity.pdbx_description
1 polymer ?
#
loop_
_entity_poly.entity_id
_entity_poly.type
_entity_poly.pdbx_seq_one_letter_code
_entity_poly.pdbx_strand_id
1 'polypeptide(L)'
;MPFTFSHPLFSVPLKRIAPNWLSVTGLVLGSMVPDMEYFMAMESYQTIGHSLRGFLLQGLPLSIAFAYTFHRVVKPVLPKFLPSVGGLDQFAKHMTSEEWRLNTLRTWMVFLVSLLIGYWTHMFMDAWTHSSGVFVEWFPFLHNKINDEPLYQHMQIGLSLIGIGVPGLMLIYRYIRWHKQAGAARQPSLSASGTKMLLWLAAFVFGFVLFAGKMLSSVNRTYWVSDLVVAPLSSALFGIFCACLFYQAAKKRKLTQALGLVALTFVAIVAFNALLYLRMPDQAFHYSRFLGHPPRGHSQALWNGYLWCWSSLLLLGSIVIGGDRGSGQRTVAGKRHTSSL
;
A
#
# COMPACT_ATOMS: atom_id res chain seq x y z
N MET A 1 -2.07 7.84 14.54
CA MET A 1 -2.99 6.67 14.56
C MET A 1 -2.17 5.41 14.31
N PRO A 2 -2.39 4.28 15.01
CA PRO A 2 -1.47 3.14 14.96
C PRO A 2 -1.66 2.30 13.68
N PHE A 3 -2.75 2.54 12.94
CA PHE A 3 -3.10 1.80 11.74
C PHE A 3 -3.09 2.69 10.50
N THR A 4 -2.05 2.56 9.68
CA THR A 4 -1.82 3.40 8.49
C THR A 4 -3.00 3.43 7.52
N PHE A 5 -3.69 2.30 7.32
CA PHE A 5 -4.83 2.22 6.40
C PHE A 5 -6.10 2.94 6.91
N SER A 6 -6.09 3.50 8.12
CA SER A 6 -7.15 4.37 8.63
C SER A 6 -7.03 5.81 8.11
N HIS A 7 -5.81 6.28 7.80
CA HIS A 7 -5.57 7.65 7.38
C HIS A 7 -6.29 8.09 6.09
N PRO A 8 -6.46 7.23 5.06
CA PRO A 8 -7.17 7.60 3.85
C PRO A 8 -8.59 8.14 4.06
N LEU A 9 -9.28 7.76 5.15
CA LEU A 9 -10.60 8.32 5.46
C LEU A 9 -10.55 9.84 5.65
N PHE A 10 -9.47 10.38 6.18
CA PHE A 10 -9.34 11.80 6.49
C PHE A 10 -8.84 12.63 5.31
N SER A 11 -8.31 11.99 4.27
CA SER A 11 -7.81 12.65 3.06
C SER A 11 -8.78 12.55 1.87
N VAL A 12 -9.33 11.36 1.62
CA VAL A 12 -10.13 11.06 0.42
C VAL A 12 -11.41 11.90 0.29
N PRO A 13 -12.17 12.23 1.36
CA PRO A 13 -13.35 13.08 1.25
C PRO A 13 -13.10 14.43 0.59
N LEU A 14 -11.87 14.97 0.67
CA LEU A 14 -11.49 16.22 0.00
C LEU A 14 -11.67 16.13 -1.53
N LYS A 15 -11.55 14.94 -2.12
CA LYS A 15 -11.85 14.72 -3.54
C LYS A 15 -13.28 15.11 -3.90
N ARG A 16 -14.24 14.98 -2.98
CA ARG A 16 -15.64 15.41 -3.23
C ARG A 16 -15.77 16.93 -3.28
N ILE A 17 -14.93 17.65 -2.53
CA ILE A 17 -14.90 19.10 -2.49
C ILE A 17 -14.24 19.65 -3.76
N ALA A 18 -13.14 19.02 -4.20
CA ALA A 18 -12.36 19.48 -5.36
C ALA A 18 -12.16 18.35 -6.41
N PRO A 19 -13.22 17.89 -7.08
CA PRO A 19 -13.19 16.68 -7.91
C PRO A 19 -12.29 16.81 -9.15
N ASN A 20 -12.07 18.01 -9.68
CA ASN A 20 -11.22 18.19 -10.86
C ASN A 20 -9.75 18.51 -10.53
N TRP A 21 -9.44 18.66 -9.24
CA TRP A 21 -8.15 19.16 -8.75
C TRP A 21 -7.41 18.16 -7.88
N LEU A 22 -8.09 17.11 -7.42
CA LEU A 22 -7.50 16.09 -6.55
C LEU A 22 -7.57 14.70 -7.17
N SER A 23 -6.64 13.84 -6.78
CA SER A 23 -6.53 12.43 -7.18
C SER A 23 -6.78 11.55 -5.97
N VAL A 24 -7.72 10.61 -6.06
CA VAL A 24 -7.97 9.64 -4.97
C VAL A 24 -6.70 8.84 -4.68
N THR A 25 -6.00 8.37 -5.71
CA THR A 25 -4.73 7.64 -5.54
C THR A 25 -3.67 8.50 -4.86
N GLY A 26 -3.58 9.79 -5.22
CA GLY A 26 -2.65 10.71 -4.56
C GLY A 26 -3.00 10.93 -3.09
N LEU A 27 -4.26 11.20 -2.77
CA LEU A 27 -4.74 11.41 -1.39
C LEU A 27 -4.52 10.17 -0.51
N VAL A 28 -4.88 8.98 -1.02
CA VAL A 28 -4.69 7.70 -0.31
C VAL A 28 -3.20 7.48 -0.03
N LEU A 29 -2.36 7.46 -1.07
CA LEU A 29 -0.94 7.16 -0.90
C LEU A 29 -0.24 8.22 -0.06
N GLY A 30 -0.52 9.50 -0.31
CA GLY A 30 -0.01 10.61 0.49
C GLY A 30 -0.32 10.45 1.97
N SER A 31 -1.55 10.06 2.32
CA SER A 31 -1.95 9.83 3.72
C SER A 31 -1.35 8.59 4.36
N MET A 32 -0.73 7.71 3.57
CA MET A 32 -0.02 6.53 4.07
C MET A 32 1.51 6.72 4.08
N VAL A 33 2.04 7.71 3.34
CA VAL A 33 3.48 7.93 3.11
C VAL A 33 4.32 7.93 4.40
N PRO A 34 3.96 8.67 5.46
CA PRO A 34 4.82 8.76 6.64
C PRO A 34 5.13 7.40 7.26
N ASP A 35 4.17 6.48 7.20
CA ASP A 35 4.27 5.13 7.74
C ASP A 35 4.75 4.09 6.73
N MET A 36 4.97 4.44 5.45
CA MET A 36 5.39 3.46 4.44
C MET A 36 6.72 2.79 4.81
N GLU A 37 7.58 3.47 5.58
CA GLU A 37 8.81 2.89 6.12
C GLU A 37 8.53 1.63 6.94
N TYR A 38 7.41 1.57 7.68
CA TYR A 38 7.05 0.41 8.48
C TYR A 38 6.89 -0.83 7.61
N PHE A 39 6.23 -0.66 6.47
CA PHE A 39 5.94 -1.77 5.57
C PHE A 39 7.20 -2.26 4.86
N MET A 40 8.10 -1.34 4.49
CA MET A 40 9.37 -1.65 3.83
C MET A 40 10.40 -2.28 4.77
N ALA A 41 10.42 -1.86 6.04
CA ALA A 41 11.23 -2.47 7.09
C ALA A 41 10.59 -3.74 7.69
N MET A 42 9.30 -3.95 7.42
CA MET A 42 8.46 -4.99 8.04
C MET A 42 8.49 -4.93 9.56
N GLU A 43 8.46 -3.72 10.11
CA GLU A 43 8.62 -3.41 11.52
C GLU A 43 8.06 -2.01 11.80
N SER A 44 7.62 -1.70 13.02
CA SER A 44 7.23 -0.34 13.43
C SER A 44 8.44 0.61 13.56
N TYR A 45 9.21 0.73 12.48
CA TYR A 45 10.42 1.52 12.34
C TYR A 45 10.25 2.75 11.44
N GLN A 46 10.60 3.92 11.98
CA GLN A 46 10.55 5.21 11.29
C GLN A 46 11.93 5.89 11.35
N THR A 47 12.30 6.61 10.28
CA THR A 47 13.45 7.53 10.28
C THR A 47 13.00 8.97 10.12
N ILE A 48 12.82 9.38 8.88
CA ILE A 48 12.52 10.75 8.48
C ILE A 48 11.15 10.85 7.82
N GLY A 49 10.37 9.76 7.72
CA GLY A 49 9.07 9.69 7.06
C GLY A 49 8.08 10.79 7.46
N HIS A 50 8.07 11.19 8.74
CA HIS A 50 7.25 12.28 9.30
C HIS A 50 7.85 13.69 9.11
N SER A 51 8.84 13.84 8.24
CA SER A 51 9.42 15.14 7.86
C SER A 51 9.21 15.42 6.39
N LEU A 52 9.19 16.71 6.00
CA LEU A 52 9.09 17.09 4.60
C LEU A 52 10.27 16.53 3.76
N ARG A 53 11.44 16.40 4.37
CA ARG A 53 12.60 15.75 3.74
C ARG A 53 12.34 14.27 3.48
N GLY A 54 11.75 13.54 4.41
CA GLY A 54 11.37 12.14 4.21
C GLY A 54 10.24 11.98 3.20
N PHE A 55 9.26 12.88 3.20
CA PHE A 55 8.26 12.93 2.14
C PHE A 55 8.90 13.02 0.75
N LEU A 56 9.86 13.93 0.56
CA LEU A 56 10.52 14.11 -0.74
C LEU A 56 11.45 12.94 -1.10
N LEU A 57 12.29 12.48 -0.15
CA LEU A 57 13.31 11.47 -0.41
C LEU A 57 12.76 10.04 -0.37
N GLN A 58 11.77 9.74 0.45
CA GLN A 58 11.25 8.38 0.65
C GLN A 58 9.81 8.27 0.15
N GLY A 59 8.96 9.21 0.55
CA GLY A 59 7.53 9.19 0.26
C GLY A 59 7.16 9.27 -1.22
N LEU A 60 7.76 10.22 -1.95
CA LEU A 60 7.53 10.40 -3.39
C LEU A 60 7.92 9.16 -4.20
N PRO A 61 9.16 8.62 -4.13
CA PRO A 61 9.53 7.46 -4.93
C PRO A 61 8.67 6.22 -4.59
N LEU A 62 8.40 5.96 -3.31
CA LEU A 62 7.55 4.84 -2.89
C LEU A 62 6.10 5.00 -3.38
N SER A 63 5.52 6.19 -3.24
CA SER A 63 4.15 6.45 -3.68
C SER A 63 3.99 6.34 -5.19
N ILE A 64 4.95 6.84 -5.98
CA ILE A 64 4.92 6.69 -7.43
C ILE A 64 5.01 5.20 -7.76
N ALA A 65 5.95 4.46 -7.16
CA ALA A 65 6.09 3.02 -7.37
C ALA A 65 4.83 2.23 -7.01
N PHE A 66 4.22 2.51 -5.86
CA PHE A 66 2.98 1.87 -5.43
C PHE A 66 1.78 2.26 -6.29
N ALA A 67 1.68 3.51 -6.76
CA ALA A 67 0.61 3.91 -7.68
C ALA A 67 0.67 3.10 -8.98
N TYR A 68 1.84 3.00 -9.60
CA TYR A 68 2.03 2.20 -10.82
C TYR A 68 1.83 0.71 -10.57
N THR A 69 2.36 0.19 -9.47
CA THR A 69 2.21 -1.22 -9.07
C THR A 69 0.76 -1.58 -8.86
N PHE A 70 0.03 -0.76 -8.11
CA PHE A 70 -1.38 -0.99 -7.85
C PHE A 70 -2.17 -0.94 -9.15
N HIS A 71 -2.08 0.15 -9.93
CA HIS A 71 -2.94 0.33 -11.09
C HIS A 71 -2.60 -0.57 -12.27
N ARG A 72 -1.33 -0.94 -12.46
CA ARG A 72 -0.90 -1.77 -13.61
C ARG A 72 -0.73 -3.25 -13.29
N VAL A 73 -0.39 -3.60 -12.05
CA VAL A 73 -0.11 -5.00 -11.67
C VAL A 73 -1.26 -5.60 -10.87
N VAL A 74 -1.64 -4.95 -9.76
CA VAL A 74 -2.59 -5.53 -8.80
C VAL A 74 -4.04 -5.36 -9.24
N LYS A 75 -4.47 -4.12 -9.49
CA LYS A 75 -5.85 -3.72 -9.82
C LYS A 75 -6.46 -4.54 -10.97
N PRO A 76 -5.77 -4.84 -12.09
CA PRO A 76 -6.34 -5.64 -13.18
C PRO A 76 -6.60 -7.12 -12.83
N VAL A 77 -5.89 -7.65 -11.82
CA VAL A 77 -5.97 -9.06 -11.42
C VAL A 77 -6.82 -9.25 -10.16
N LEU A 78 -6.92 -8.22 -9.31
CA LEU A 78 -7.63 -8.24 -8.03
C LEU A 78 -9.04 -8.86 -8.09
N PRO A 79 -9.91 -8.56 -9.07
CA PRO A 79 -11.22 -9.21 -9.16
C PRO A 79 -11.17 -10.73 -9.25
N LYS A 80 -10.07 -11.30 -9.77
CA LYS A 80 -9.89 -12.75 -9.96
C LYS A 80 -9.48 -13.48 -8.69
N PHE A 81 -9.05 -12.76 -7.65
CA PHE A 81 -8.82 -13.34 -6.32
C PHE A 81 -10.13 -13.61 -5.56
N LEU A 82 -11.19 -12.85 -5.88
CA LEU A 82 -12.42 -12.88 -5.10
C LEU A 82 -13.30 -14.09 -5.45
N PRO A 83 -14.06 -14.60 -4.47
CA PRO A 83 -15.07 -15.62 -4.73
C PRO A 83 -16.13 -15.11 -5.71
N SER A 84 -16.71 -16.00 -6.52
CA SER A 84 -17.85 -15.65 -7.38
C SER A 84 -19.19 -15.73 -6.64
N VAL A 85 -19.18 -16.27 -5.42
CA VAL A 85 -20.35 -16.31 -4.55
C VAL A 85 -20.81 -14.87 -4.31
N GLY A 86 -22.10 -14.61 -4.52
CA GLY A 86 -22.68 -13.26 -4.43
C GLY A 86 -22.17 -12.27 -5.49
N GLY A 87 -21.45 -12.73 -6.53
CA GLY A 87 -20.92 -11.84 -7.57
C GLY A 87 -19.82 -10.87 -7.08
N LEU A 88 -19.11 -11.19 -6.00
CA LEU A 88 -18.05 -10.33 -5.44
C LEU A 88 -16.91 -10.05 -6.44
N ASP A 89 -16.52 -11.04 -7.24
CA ASP A 89 -15.56 -10.87 -8.32
C ASP A 89 -16.04 -9.86 -9.38
N GLN A 90 -17.33 -9.91 -9.75
CA GLN A 90 -17.94 -8.97 -10.68
C GLN A 90 -18.09 -7.56 -10.09
N PHE A 91 -18.47 -7.45 -8.82
CA PHE A 91 -18.49 -6.18 -8.11
C PHE A 91 -17.09 -5.53 -8.10
N ALA A 92 -16.05 -6.29 -7.78
CA ALA A 92 -14.69 -5.77 -7.81
C ALA A 92 -14.28 -5.37 -9.23
N LYS A 93 -14.61 -6.16 -10.26
CA LYS A 93 -14.35 -5.79 -11.66
C LYS A 93 -15.03 -4.48 -12.03
N HIS A 94 -16.28 -4.26 -11.60
CA HIS A 94 -16.99 -3.01 -11.81
C HIS A 94 -16.26 -1.84 -11.14
N MET A 95 -15.85 -2.01 -9.89
CA MET A 95 -15.12 -1.00 -9.11
C MET A 95 -13.71 -0.70 -9.62
N THR A 96 -13.07 -1.67 -10.30
CA THR A 96 -11.71 -1.53 -10.84
C THR A 96 -11.67 -1.23 -12.33
N SER A 97 -12.81 -0.95 -12.96
CA SER A 97 -12.92 -0.75 -14.42
C SER A 97 -12.29 0.54 -14.93
N GLU A 98 -12.24 1.58 -14.10
CA GLU A 98 -11.67 2.88 -14.48
C GLU A 98 -10.16 2.80 -14.67
N GLU A 99 -9.68 3.33 -15.78
CA GLU A 99 -8.25 3.42 -16.04
C GLU A 99 -7.62 4.60 -15.30
N TRP A 100 -6.42 4.36 -14.77
CA TRP A 100 -5.61 5.39 -14.15
C TRP A 100 -4.38 5.67 -15.02
N ARG A 101 -4.15 6.95 -15.34
CA ARG A 101 -3.08 7.39 -16.24
C ARG A 101 -2.41 8.65 -15.69
N LEU A 102 -1.07 8.66 -15.68
CA LEU A 102 -0.24 9.85 -15.44
C LEU A 102 0.56 10.14 -16.72
N ASN A 103 -0.07 10.81 -17.68
CA ASN A 103 0.48 11.02 -19.02
C ASN A 103 0.60 12.49 -19.42
N THR A 104 0.05 13.41 -18.64
CA THR A 104 0.14 14.87 -18.88
C THR A 104 0.72 15.57 -17.66
N LEU A 105 1.35 16.73 -17.88
CA LEU A 105 1.85 17.57 -16.79
C LEU A 105 0.74 17.88 -15.76
N ARG A 106 -0.48 18.16 -16.25
CA ARG A 106 -1.65 18.38 -15.38
C ARG A 106 -1.96 17.18 -14.49
N THR A 107 -2.01 15.96 -15.04
CA THR A 107 -2.28 14.76 -14.24
C THR A 107 -1.19 14.50 -13.20
N TRP A 108 0.07 14.78 -13.53
CA TRP A 108 1.19 14.70 -12.59
C TRP A 108 1.07 15.73 -11.47
N MET A 109 0.82 17.00 -11.80
CA MET A 109 0.63 18.05 -10.79
C MET A 109 -0.53 17.73 -9.85
N VAL A 110 -1.70 17.32 -10.38
CA VAL A 110 -2.85 16.90 -9.57
C VAL A 110 -2.49 15.75 -8.65
N PHE A 111 -1.77 14.73 -9.15
CA PHE A 111 -1.32 13.61 -8.34
C PHE A 111 -0.38 14.04 -7.21
N LEU A 112 0.66 14.82 -7.52
CA LEU A 112 1.67 15.27 -6.56
C LEU A 112 1.09 16.21 -5.50
N VAL A 113 0.24 17.16 -5.89
CA VAL A 113 -0.47 18.04 -4.95
C VAL A 113 -1.38 17.22 -4.03
N SER A 114 -2.09 16.24 -4.58
CA SER A 114 -2.94 15.34 -3.77
C SER A 114 -2.12 14.49 -2.80
N LEU A 115 -0.93 14.07 -3.21
CA LEU A 115 0.00 13.31 -2.39
C LEU A 115 0.52 14.16 -1.22
N LEU A 116 0.87 15.43 -1.49
CA LEU A 116 1.25 16.38 -0.44
C LEU A 116 0.09 16.70 0.52
N ILE A 117 -1.13 16.88 0.00
CA ILE A 117 -2.33 17.08 0.83
C ILE A 117 -2.56 15.84 1.70
N GLY A 118 -2.51 14.64 1.12
CA GLY A 118 -2.60 13.39 1.86
C GLY A 118 -1.57 13.32 3.00
N TYR A 119 -0.30 13.64 2.71
CA TYR A 119 0.76 13.69 3.71
C TYR A 119 0.42 14.65 4.85
N TRP A 120 -0.04 15.87 4.55
CA TRP A 120 -0.41 16.82 5.60
C TRP A 120 -1.63 16.38 6.40
N THR A 121 -2.61 15.72 5.78
CA THR A 121 -3.73 15.14 6.54
C THR A 121 -3.26 14.04 7.49
N HIS A 122 -2.25 13.25 7.13
CA HIS A 122 -1.65 12.27 8.04
C HIS A 122 -1.02 12.97 9.24
N MET A 123 -0.12 13.93 8.99
CA MET A 123 0.56 14.70 10.04
C MET A 123 -0.43 15.41 10.96
N PHE A 124 -1.50 15.96 10.39
CA PHE A 124 -2.56 16.61 11.14
C PHE A 124 -3.22 15.65 12.12
N MET A 125 -3.65 14.47 11.66
CA MET A 125 -4.30 13.48 12.54
C MET A 125 -3.35 12.94 13.61
N ASP A 126 -2.07 12.79 13.28
CA ASP A 126 -1.05 12.34 14.22
C ASP A 126 -0.75 13.37 15.31
N ALA A 127 -0.82 14.67 14.98
CA ALA A 127 -0.62 15.75 15.94
C ALA A 127 -1.68 15.77 17.07
N TRP A 128 -2.83 15.12 16.87
CA TRP A 128 -3.88 14.96 17.90
C TRP A 128 -3.74 13.69 18.74
N THR A 129 -2.94 12.72 18.30
CA THR A 129 -3.04 11.33 18.79
C THR A 129 -1.73 10.75 19.33
N HIS A 130 -0.65 11.54 19.32
CA HIS A 130 0.64 11.13 19.86
C HIS A 130 1.10 12.09 20.95
N SER A 131 1.87 11.58 21.91
CA SER A 131 2.35 12.37 23.06
C SER A 131 3.16 13.60 22.66
N SER A 132 3.91 13.54 21.55
CA SER A 132 4.67 14.66 20.98
C SER A 132 3.89 15.46 19.94
N GLY A 133 2.57 15.28 19.89
CA GLY A 133 1.70 15.96 18.95
C GLY A 133 1.44 17.39 19.40
N VAL A 134 1.58 18.35 18.48
CA VAL A 134 1.39 19.79 18.77
C VAL A 134 0.02 20.08 19.39
N PHE A 135 -1.05 19.40 18.94
CA PHE A 135 -2.38 19.60 19.53
C PHE A 135 -2.52 18.95 20.91
N VAL A 136 -1.83 17.83 21.16
CA VAL A 136 -1.76 17.23 22.50
C VAL A 136 -1.11 18.18 23.50
N GLU A 137 -0.05 18.88 23.08
CA GLU A 137 0.60 19.91 23.88
C GLU A 137 -0.27 21.16 24.07
N TRP A 138 -0.94 21.64 23.02
CA TRP A 138 -1.78 22.84 23.08
C TRP A 138 -3.09 22.66 23.85
N PHE A 139 -3.60 21.44 23.94
CA PHE A 139 -4.86 21.14 24.60
C PHE A 139 -4.64 20.20 25.81
N PRO A 140 -4.36 20.75 27.02
CA PRO A 140 -4.00 19.96 28.19
C PRO A 140 -5.00 18.87 28.58
N PHE A 141 -6.29 19.05 28.27
CA PHE A 141 -7.32 18.04 28.56
C PHE A 141 -7.06 16.69 27.86
N LEU A 142 -6.28 16.67 26.77
CA LEU A 142 -5.88 15.43 26.08
C LEU A 142 -4.94 14.55 26.91
N HIS A 143 -4.30 15.12 27.96
CA HIS A 143 -3.50 14.38 28.93
C HIS A 143 -4.33 13.79 30.08
N ASN A 144 -5.61 14.15 30.19
CA ASN A 144 -6.49 13.56 31.20
C ASN A 144 -6.58 12.05 31.00
N LYS A 145 -6.43 11.30 32.09
CA LYS A 145 -6.41 9.83 32.04
C LYS A 145 -7.83 9.27 32.14
N ILE A 146 -8.09 8.25 31.34
CA ILE A 146 -9.26 7.39 31.43
C ILE A 146 -8.72 5.96 31.52
N ASN A 147 -9.00 5.25 32.63
CA ASN A 147 -8.44 3.93 32.92
C ASN A 147 -6.90 3.90 32.81
N ASP A 148 -6.25 4.84 33.49
CA ASP A 148 -4.79 5.02 33.54
C ASP A 148 -4.07 5.41 32.24
N GLU A 149 -4.79 5.44 31.10
CA GLU A 149 -4.25 5.88 29.81
C GLU A 149 -4.73 7.28 29.42
N PRO A 150 -3.86 8.16 28.87
CA PRO A 150 -4.24 9.48 28.39
C PRO A 150 -5.32 9.46 27.29
N LEU A 151 -6.18 10.47 27.28
CA LEU A 151 -7.25 10.62 26.30
C LEU A 151 -6.74 10.63 24.84
N TYR A 152 -5.56 11.20 24.56
CA TYR A 152 -5.01 11.17 23.20
C TYR A 152 -4.76 9.74 22.68
N GLN A 153 -4.45 8.78 23.55
CA GLN A 153 -4.27 7.38 23.16
C GLN A 153 -5.61 6.72 22.83
N HIS A 154 -6.66 7.00 23.61
CA HIS A 154 -8.02 6.56 23.29
C HIS A 154 -8.49 7.14 21.95
N MET A 155 -8.18 8.41 21.68
CA MET A 155 -8.43 9.02 20.37
C MET A 155 -7.64 8.33 19.25
N GLN A 156 -6.39 7.94 19.50
CA GLN A 156 -5.55 7.22 18.56
C GLN A 156 -6.25 5.91 18.11
N ILE A 157 -6.79 5.13 19.04
CA ILE A 157 -7.53 3.89 18.75
C ILE A 157 -8.88 4.20 18.08
N GLY A 158 -9.66 5.12 18.66
CA GLY A 158 -11.00 5.46 18.16
C GLY A 158 -10.99 5.98 16.72
N LEU A 159 -10.09 6.91 16.40
CA LEU A 159 -9.93 7.43 15.04
C LEU A 159 -9.44 6.37 14.06
N SER A 160 -8.67 5.39 14.53
CA SER A 160 -8.26 4.25 13.70
C SER A 160 -9.43 3.33 13.36
N LEU A 161 -10.27 3.00 14.36
CA LEU A 161 -11.49 2.22 14.15
C LEU A 161 -12.46 2.92 13.20
N ILE A 162 -12.66 4.24 13.36
CA ILE A 162 -13.47 5.04 12.44
C ILE A 162 -12.84 5.03 11.04
N GLY A 163 -11.52 5.24 10.96
CA GLY A 163 -10.73 5.28 9.73
C GLY A 163 -10.85 4.05 8.85
N ILE A 164 -10.97 2.85 9.44
CA ILE A 164 -11.20 1.61 8.70
C ILE A 164 -12.69 1.25 8.58
N GLY A 165 -13.47 1.53 9.62
CA GLY A 165 -14.89 1.16 9.71
C GLY A 165 -15.74 1.90 8.68
N VAL A 166 -15.55 3.22 8.54
CA VAL A 166 -16.35 4.02 7.59
C VAL A 166 -16.12 3.60 6.13
N PRO A 167 -14.87 3.47 5.62
CA PRO A 167 -14.65 2.95 4.27
C PRO A 167 -15.17 1.52 4.09
N GLY A 168 -15.05 0.66 5.11
CA GLY A 168 -15.59 -0.70 5.09
C GLY A 168 -17.11 -0.73 4.95
N LEU A 169 -17.83 0.04 5.77
CA LEU A 169 -19.29 0.18 5.69
C LEU A 169 -19.73 0.78 4.35
N MET A 170 -19.00 1.78 3.84
CA MET A 170 -19.25 2.35 2.52
C MET A 170 -19.09 1.31 1.41
N LEU A 171 -18.07 0.44 1.49
CA LEU A 171 -17.85 -0.63 0.52
C LEU A 171 -19.00 -1.66 0.56
N ILE A 172 -19.43 -2.06 1.76
CA ILE A 172 -20.57 -2.96 1.97
C ILE A 172 -21.85 -2.35 1.40
N TYR A 173 -22.13 -1.08 1.69
CA TYR A 173 -23.29 -0.37 1.16
C TYR A 173 -23.28 -0.33 -0.38
N ARG A 174 -22.12 -0.02 -0.98
CA ARG A 174 -21.96 -0.02 -2.45
C ARG A 174 -22.17 -1.41 -3.05
N TYR A 175 -21.66 -2.46 -2.38
CA TYR A 175 -21.89 -3.83 -2.80
C TYR A 175 -23.37 -4.20 -2.76
N ILE A 176 -24.10 -3.89 -1.68
CA ILE A 176 -25.54 -4.17 -1.56
C ILE A 176 -26.33 -3.43 -2.65
N ARG A 177 -26.02 -2.15 -2.89
CA ARG A 177 -26.67 -1.35 -3.95
C ARG A 177 -26.40 -1.95 -5.33
N TRP A 178 -25.14 -2.27 -5.63
CA TRP A 178 -24.74 -2.91 -6.88
C TRP A 178 -25.44 -4.26 -7.07
N HIS A 179 -25.47 -5.11 -6.03
CA HIS A 179 -26.08 -6.43 -6.08
C HIS A 179 -27.59 -6.36 -6.32
N LYS A 180 -28.30 -5.39 -5.71
CA LYS A 180 -29.72 -5.14 -5.98
C LYS A 180 -29.97 -4.73 -7.43
N GLN A 181 -29.08 -3.92 -8.01
CA GLN A 181 -29.20 -3.44 -9.39
C GLN A 181 -28.82 -4.50 -10.43
N ALA A 182 -27.85 -5.37 -10.12
CA ALA A 182 -27.42 -6.45 -11.01
C ALA A 182 -28.51 -7.50 -11.25
N GLY A 183 -29.57 -7.52 -10.42
CA GLY A 183 -30.69 -8.45 -10.50
C GLY A 183 -30.30 -9.89 -10.15
N ALA A 184 -31.27 -10.80 -10.10
CA ALA A 184 -31.06 -12.23 -9.83
C ALA A 184 -30.37 -12.99 -10.99
N ALA A 185 -29.88 -12.27 -12.02
CA ALA A 185 -29.18 -12.89 -13.13
C ALA A 185 -27.87 -13.51 -12.63
N ARG A 186 -27.71 -14.82 -12.88
CA ARG A 186 -26.51 -15.57 -12.50
C ARG A 186 -25.32 -14.98 -13.26
N GLN A 187 -24.51 -14.19 -12.57
CA GLN A 187 -23.33 -13.60 -13.18
C GLN A 187 -22.27 -14.70 -13.41
N PRO A 188 -21.68 -14.79 -14.61
CA PRO A 188 -20.65 -15.78 -14.89
C PRO A 188 -19.41 -15.49 -14.05
N SER A 189 -18.73 -16.54 -13.59
CA SER A 189 -17.46 -16.40 -12.86
C SER A 189 -16.38 -15.74 -13.74
N LEU A 190 -15.59 -14.83 -13.16
CA LEU A 190 -14.47 -14.20 -13.86
C LEU A 190 -13.24 -15.10 -14.06
N SER A 191 -13.13 -16.19 -13.28
CA SER A 191 -12.03 -17.15 -13.34
C SER A 191 -12.46 -18.52 -12.81
N ALA A 192 -11.93 -19.59 -13.40
CA ALA A 192 -12.15 -20.94 -12.88
C ALA A 192 -11.59 -21.07 -11.45
N SER A 193 -12.18 -21.94 -10.63
CA SER A 193 -11.75 -22.17 -9.25
C SER A 193 -10.26 -22.54 -9.14
N GLY A 194 -9.74 -23.32 -10.10
CA GLY A 194 -8.31 -23.65 -10.16
C GLY A 194 -7.40 -22.43 -10.34
N THR A 195 -7.81 -21.44 -11.13
CA THR A 195 -7.06 -20.18 -11.26
C THR A 195 -7.07 -19.37 -9.97
N LYS A 196 -8.23 -19.33 -9.27
CA LYS A 196 -8.34 -18.63 -7.97
C LYS A 196 -7.44 -19.28 -6.92
N MET A 197 -7.49 -20.61 -6.85
CA MET A 197 -6.63 -21.40 -5.96
C MET A 197 -5.15 -21.17 -6.25
N LEU A 198 -4.74 -21.17 -7.53
CA LEU A 198 -3.36 -20.91 -7.91
C LEU A 198 -2.91 -19.48 -7.53
N LEU A 199 -3.77 -18.47 -7.70
CA LEU A 199 -3.48 -17.10 -7.29
C LEU A 199 -3.27 -16.98 -5.78
N TRP A 200 -4.17 -17.58 -4.98
CA TRP A 200 -4.03 -17.58 -3.52
C TRP A 200 -2.83 -18.40 -3.04
N LEU A 201 -2.57 -19.56 -3.65
CA LEU A 201 -1.41 -20.38 -3.33
C LEU A 201 -0.11 -19.65 -3.65
N ALA A 202 -0.02 -19.02 -4.83
CA ALA A 202 1.14 -18.21 -5.19
C ALA A 202 1.33 -17.04 -4.21
N ALA A 203 0.25 -16.34 -3.85
CA ALA A 203 0.32 -15.25 -2.89
C ALA A 203 0.79 -15.72 -1.50
N PHE A 204 0.26 -16.85 -1.04
CA PHE A 204 0.69 -17.48 0.21
C PHE A 204 2.16 -17.88 0.16
N VAL A 205 2.61 -18.57 -0.89
CA VAL A 205 4.01 -19.03 -1.00
C VAL A 205 4.99 -17.86 -1.00
N PHE A 206 4.79 -16.84 -1.86
CA PHE A 206 5.70 -15.70 -1.90
C PHE A 206 5.66 -14.87 -0.61
N GLY A 207 4.48 -14.67 -0.03
CA GLY A 207 4.34 -13.98 1.25
C GLY A 207 4.98 -14.74 2.40
N PHE A 208 4.77 -16.06 2.47
CA PHE A 208 5.34 -16.90 3.51
C PHE A 208 6.87 -16.95 3.42
N VAL A 209 7.44 -17.06 2.22
CA VAL A 209 8.91 -17.00 2.05
C VAL A 209 9.48 -15.69 2.58
N LEU A 210 8.86 -14.55 2.25
CA LEU A 210 9.32 -13.26 2.75
C LEU A 210 9.15 -13.13 4.28
N PHE A 211 8.01 -13.60 4.81
CA PHE A 211 7.71 -13.60 6.24
C PHE A 211 8.68 -14.48 7.03
N ALA A 212 8.90 -15.72 6.60
CA ALA A 212 9.85 -16.63 7.21
C ALA A 212 11.27 -16.04 7.16
N GLY A 213 11.66 -15.42 6.05
CA GLY A 213 12.93 -14.69 5.94
C GLY A 213 13.09 -13.59 7.00
N LYS A 214 12.04 -12.78 7.23
CA LYS A 214 12.02 -11.75 8.30
C LYS A 214 12.11 -12.41 9.68
N MET A 215 11.29 -13.42 9.95
CA MET A 215 11.16 -14.05 11.28
C MET A 215 12.41 -14.85 11.69
N LEU A 216 13.04 -15.56 10.77
CA LEU A 216 14.31 -16.27 11.02
C LEU A 216 15.44 -15.32 11.41
N SER A 217 15.24 -14.04 11.18
CA SER A 217 16.28 -13.03 11.27
C SER A 217 16.00 -11.92 12.28
N SER A 218 14.80 -11.90 12.85
CA SER A 218 14.43 -10.97 13.92
C SER A 218 15.01 -11.48 15.23
N VAL A 219 15.96 -10.74 15.80
CA VAL A 219 16.66 -11.09 17.05
C VAL A 219 15.88 -10.60 18.28
N ASN A 220 15.10 -9.52 18.15
CA ASN A 220 14.34 -8.91 19.25
C ASN A 220 12.83 -9.13 19.10
N ARG A 221 12.30 -10.15 19.79
CA ARG A 221 10.86 -10.48 19.88
C ARG A 221 10.05 -9.50 20.74
N THR A 222 10.62 -8.38 21.15
CA THR A 222 9.98 -7.41 22.05
C THR A 222 9.00 -6.47 21.33
N TYR A 223 9.01 -6.44 19.99
CA TYR A 223 8.08 -5.62 19.19
C TYR A 223 6.92 -6.45 18.65
N TRP A 224 6.02 -6.86 19.54
CA TRP A 224 4.86 -7.71 19.18
C TRP A 224 3.99 -7.14 18.05
N VAL A 225 3.84 -5.81 17.95
CA VAL A 225 3.11 -5.16 16.84
C VAL A 225 3.81 -5.41 15.50
N SER A 226 5.13 -5.33 15.47
CA SER A 226 5.94 -5.60 14.28
C SER A 226 5.78 -7.04 13.82
N ASP A 227 5.91 -7.99 14.75
CA ASP A 227 5.91 -9.42 14.43
C ASP A 227 4.51 -9.96 14.12
N LEU A 228 3.46 -9.44 14.77
CA LEU A 228 2.08 -9.94 14.62
C LEU A 228 1.24 -9.16 13.61
N VAL A 229 1.58 -7.90 13.33
CA VAL A 229 0.77 -7.04 12.45
C VAL A 229 1.57 -6.61 11.23
N VAL A 230 2.68 -5.89 11.42
CA VAL A 230 3.38 -5.24 10.30
C VAL A 230 4.02 -6.27 9.37
N ALA A 231 4.82 -7.20 9.89
CA ALA A 231 5.52 -8.18 9.08
C ALA A 231 4.57 -9.13 8.33
N PRO A 232 3.55 -9.76 8.96
CA PRO A 232 2.60 -10.59 8.24
C PRO A 232 1.84 -9.81 7.16
N LEU A 233 1.41 -8.58 7.45
CA LEU A 233 0.66 -7.75 6.51
C LEU A 233 1.52 -7.35 5.31
N SER A 234 2.74 -6.85 5.53
CA SER A 234 3.69 -6.53 4.46
C SER A 234 3.98 -7.74 3.58
N SER A 235 4.22 -8.90 4.18
CA SER A 235 4.45 -10.15 3.46
C SER A 235 3.25 -10.59 2.65
N ALA A 236 2.03 -10.49 3.19
CA ALA A 236 0.81 -10.81 2.47
C ALA A 236 0.61 -9.89 1.25
N LEU A 237 0.83 -8.58 1.41
CA LEU A 237 0.76 -7.61 0.31
C LEU A 237 1.80 -7.90 -0.79
N PHE A 238 3.04 -8.23 -0.39
CA PHE A 238 4.08 -8.66 -1.33
C PHE A 238 3.70 -9.94 -2.07
N GLY A 239 3.15 -10.93 -1.36
CA GLY A 239 2.65 -12.17 -1.94
C GLY A 239 1.57 -11.93 -2.99
N ILE A 240 0.58 -11.10 -2.68
CA ILE A 240 -0.47 -10.71 -3.64
C ILE A 240 0.14 -10.01 -4.86
N PHE A 241 1.10 -9.10 -4.65
CA PHE A 241 1.82 -8.45 -5.74
C PHE A 241 2.51 -9.48 -6.65
N CYS A 242 3.30 -10.40 -6.09
CA CYS A 242 3.97 -11.45 -6.86
C CYS A 242 2.97 -12.31 -7.64
N ALA A 243 1.90 -12.77 -7.01
CA ALA A 243 0.87 -13.56 -7.68
C ALA A 243 0.20 -12.80 -8.85
N CYS A 244 -0.10 -11.50 -8.67
CA CYS A 244 -0.60 -10.65 -9.75
C CYS A 244 0.43 -10.48 -10.87
N LEU A 245 1.69 -10.26 -10.52
CA LEU A 245 2.80 -10.09 -11.45
C LEU A 245 2.99 -11.34 -12.32
N PHE A 246 3.05 -12.52 -11.71
CA PHE A 246 3.21 -13.79 -12.41
C PHE A 246 1.99 -14.13 -13.28
N TYR A 247 0.77 -13.85 -12.81
CA TYR A 247 -0.43 -14.06 -13.61
C TYR A 247 -0.43 -13.21 -14.90
N GLN A 248 -0.06 -11.93 -14.79
CA GLN A 248 0.06 -11.07 -15.98
C GLN A 248 1.23 -11.49 -16.87
N ALA A 249 2.36 -11.87 -16.28
CA ALA A 249 3.53 -12.33 -17.01
C ALA A 249 3.23 -13.62 -17.79
N ALA A 250 2.49 -14.56 -17.21
CA ALA A 250 2.02 -15.77 -17.90
C ALA A 250 1.20 -15.41 -19.14
N LYS A 251 0.21 -14.52 -18.99
CA LYS A 251 -0.61 -14.05 -20.11
C LYS A 251 0.17 -13.36 -21.22
N LYS A 252 1.21 -12.60 -20.87
CA LYS A 252 2.03 -11.83 -21.82
C LYS A 252 3.27 -12.58 -22.32
N ARG A 253 3.46 -13.85 -21.91
CA ARG A 253 4.65 -14.67 -22.18
C ARG A 253 5.96 -14.01 -21.72
N LYS A 254 5.94 -13.45 -20.51
CA LYS A 254 7.03 -12.68 -19.86
C LYS A 254 7.47 -13.28 -18.52
N LEU A 255 7.31 -14.60 -18.33
CA LEU A 255 7.59 -15.26 -17.04
C LEU A 255 9.05 -15.13 -16.58
N THR A 256 10.01 -15.19 -17.51
CA THR A 256 11.44 -15.00 -17.20
C THR A 256 11.72 -13.62 -16.63
N GLN A 257 11.04 -12.59 -17.15
CA GLN A 257 11.16 -11.21 -16.66
C GLN A 257 10.55 -11.06 -15.27
N ALA A 258 9.41 -11.71 -15.00
CA ALA A 258 8.81 -11.72 -13.67
C ALA A 258 9.70 -12.42 -12.63
N LEU A 259 10.24 -13.58 -12.99
CA LEU A 259 11.17 -14.32 -12.14
C LEU A 259 12.43 -13.49 -11.85
N GLY A 260 13.02 -12.89 -12.89
CA GLY A 260 14.18 -12.02 -12.75
C GLY A 260 13.92 -10.83 -11.84
N LEU A 261 12.76 -10.17 -11.94
CA LEU A 261 12.39 -9.05 -11.08
C LEU A 261 12.24 -9.46 -9.62
N VAL A 262 11.54 -10.57 -9.34
CA VAL A 262 11.39 -11.07 -7.97
C VAL A 262 12.73 -11.50 -7.39
N ALA A 263 13.56 -12.19 -8.17
CA ALA A 263 14.92 -12.55 -7.77
C ALA A 263 15.77 -11.31 -7.45
N LEU A 264 15.71 -10.27 -8.29
CA LEU A 264 16.40 -9.00 -8.06
C LEU A 264 15.92 -8.31 -6.78
N THR A 265 14.63 -8.40 -6.43
CA THR A 265 14.12 -7.90 -5.14
C THR A 265 14.78 -8.63 -3.96
N PHE A 266 14.86 -9.96 -3.99
CA PHE A 266 15.55 -10.72 -2.94
C PHE A 266 17.06 -10.43 -2.90
N VAL A 267 17.70 -10.26 -4.06
CA VAL A 267 19.11 -9.86 -4.14
C VAL A 267 19.31 -8.47 -3.53
N ALA A 268 18.43 -7.50 -3.81
CA ALA A 268 18.50 -6.16 -3.24
C ALA A 268 18.36 -6.18 -1.71
N ILE A 269 17.44 -7.01 -1.19
CA ILE A 269 17.31 -7.27 0.24
C ILE A 269 18.64 -7.81 0.82
N VAL A 270 19.18 -8.89 0.26
CA VAL A 270 20.41 -9.53 0.76
C VAL A 270 21.60 -8.56 0.67
N ALA A 271 21.76 -7.87 -0.45
CA ALA A 271 22.84 -6.92 -0.69
C ALA A 271 22.79 -5.75 0.30
N PHE A 272 21.60 -5.22 0.58
CA PHE A 272 21.42 -4.15 1.57
C PHE A 272 21.84 -4.62 2.98
N ASN A 273 21.42 -5.81 3.40
CA ASN A 273 21.81 -6.36 4.69
C ASN A 273 23.32 -6.64 4.78
N ALA A 274 23.93 -7.15 3.71
CA ALA A 274 25.37 -7.34 3.64
C ALA A 274 26.12 -6.00 3.76
N LEU A 275 25.63 -4.95 3.08
CA LEU A 275 26.24 -3.62 3.14
C LEU A 275 26.10 -2.98 4.54
N LEU A 276 24.96 -3.20 5.21
CA LEU A 276 24.77 -2.81 6.61
C LEU A 276 25.77 -3.51 7.52
N TYR A 277 25.94 -4.83 7.35
CA TYR A 277 26.92 -5.60 8.12
C TYR A 277 28.34 -5.09 7.93
N LEU A 278 28.75 -4.82 6.69
CA LEU A 278 30.09 -4.31 6.38
C LEU A 278 30.34 -2.89 6.93
N ARG A 279 29.31 -2.03 6.96
CA ARG A 279 29.46 -0.65 7.48
C ARG A 279 29.41 -0.57 9.00
N MET A 280 28.77 -1.52 9.67
CA MET A 280 28.53 -1.48 11.11
C MET A 280 28.68 -2.87 11.73
N PRO A 281 29.89 -3.49 11.65
CA PRO A 281 30.08 -4.87 12.07
C PRO A 281 29.70 -5.11 13.54
N ASP A 282 30.04 -4.17 14.43
CA ASP A 282 29.79 -4.28 15.87
C ASP A 282 28.31 -4.11 16.25
N GLN A 283 27.53 -3.39 15.44
CA GLN A 283 26.09 -3.22 15.66
C GLN A 283 25.27 -4.24 14.88
N ALA A 284 25.78 -4.74 13.75
CA ALA A 284 25.06 -5.66 12.89
C ALA A 284 24.75 -7.00 13.56
N PHE A 285 25.52 -7.46 14.54
CA PHE A 285 25.20 -8.71 15.25
C PHE A 285 23.91 -8.63 16.08
N HIS A 286 23.50 -7.43 16.51
CA HIS A 286 22.25 -7.22 17.26
C HIS A 286 21.07 -6.77 16.38
N TYR A 287 21.32 -6.27 15.16
CA TYR A 287 20.30 -5.70 14.28
C TYR A 287 20.13 -6.40 12.92
N SER A 288 21.03 -7.31 12.53
CA SER A 288 20.89 -8.15 11.34
C SER A 288 20.11 -9.42 11.71
N ARG A 289 19.15 -9.87 10.91
CA ARG A 289 19.43 -10.42 9.56
C ARG A 289 18.24 -10.27 8.59
N PHE A 290 18.50 -10.58 7.33
CA PHE A 290 17.65 -10.63 6.12
C PHE A 290 16.75 -9.44 5.79
N LEU A 291 16.06 -8.79 6.72
CA LEU A 291 15.17 -7.63 6.46
C LEU A 291 15.29 -6.61 7.60
N GLY A 292 16.53 -6.25 7.96
CA GLY A 292 16.80 -5.21 8.96
C GLY A 292 16.71 -3.80 8.36
N HIS A 293 16.55 -2.80 9.21
CA HIS A 293 16.74 -1.39 8.88
C HIS A 293 18.04 -0.88 9.53
N PRO A 294 18.67 0.22 9.07
CA PRO A 294 19.79 0.79 9.81
C PRO A 294 19.29 1.33 11.15
N PRO A 295 20.16 1.57 12.15
CA PRO A 295 19.80 2.33 13.34
C PRO A 295 19.33 3.74 12.95
N ARG A 296 18.36 4.30 13.69
CA ARG A 296 17.89 5.68 13.44
C ARG A 296 19.07 6.65 13.44
N GLY A 297 19.13 7.51 12.41
CA GLY A 297 20.18 8.52 12.27
C GLY A 297 21.51 8.00 11.72
N HIS A 298 21.74 6.69 11.67
CA HIS A 298 22.93 6.09 11.08
C HIS A 298 22.63 5.55 9.68
N SER A 299 23.54 5.73 8.72
CA SER A 299 23.38 5.23 7.34
C SER A 299 22.05 5.59 6.63
N GLN A 300 21.46 6.76 6.93
CA GLN A 300 20.23 7.24 6.28
C GLN A 300 20.33 7.23 4.75
N ALA A 301 21.50 7.58 4.19
CA ALA A 301 21.73 7.55 2.76
C ALA A 301 21.60 6.13 2.17
N LEU A 302 22.07 5.12 2.91
CA LEU A 302 21.97 3.72 2.50
C LEU A 302 20.51 3.23 2.54
N TRP A 303 19.76 3.62 3.58
CA TRP A 303 18.32 3.33 3.67
C TRP A 303 17.52 3.97 2.55
N ASN A 304 17.77 5.25 2.27
CA ASN A 304 17.11 5.95 1.16
C ASN A 304 17.45 5.27 -0.18
N GLY A 305 18.72 4.89 -0.39
CA GLY A 305 19.16 4.14 -1.58
C GLY A 305 18.45 2.79 -1.73
N TYR A 306 18.24 2.08 -0.62
CA TYR A 306 17.46 0.83 -0.62
C TYR A 306 16.00 1.05 -0.99
N LEU A 307 15.33 2.06 -0.42
CA LEU A 307 13.96 2.42 -0.78
C LEU A 307 13.83 2.84 -2.24
N TRP A 308 14.82 3.55 -2.79
CA TRP A 308 14.87 3.89 -4.21
C TRP A 308 15.05 2.68 -5.11
N CYS A 309 15.91 1.73 -4.71
CA CYS A 309 16.10 0.47 -5.41
C CYS A 309 14.79 -0.32 -5.48
N TRP A 310 14.10 -0.48 -4.34
CA TRP A 310 12.78 -1.12 -4.27
C TRP A 310 11.74 -0.42 -5.13
N SER A 311 11.64 0.91 -5.02
CA SER A 311 10.72 1.71 -5.81
C SER A 311 10.97 1.52 -7.32
N SER A 312 12.24 1.45 -7.71
CA SER A 312 12.65 1.24 -9.10
C SER A 312 12.29 -0.15 -9.60
N LEU A 313 12.53 -1.21 -8.80
CA LEU A 313 12.15 -2.58 -9.15
C LEU A 313 10.63 -2.75 -9.32
N LEU A 314 9.84 -2.14 -8.43
CA LEU A 314 8.38 -2.11 -8.51
C LEU A 314 7.89 -1.38 -9.78
N LEU A 315 8.48 -0.23 -10.09
CA LEU A 315 8.19 0.52 -11.32
C LEU A 315 8.55 -0.27 -12.57
N LEU A 316 9.74 -0.88 -12.60
CA LEU A 316 10.20 -1.72 -13.70
C LEU A 316 9.23 -2.89 -13.93
N GLY A 317 8.81 -3.60 -12.88
CA GLY A 317 7.80 -4.66 -13.01
C GLY A 317 6.47 -4.14 -13.55
N SER A 318 6.04 -2.97 -13.09
CA SER A 318 4.81 -2.32 -13.55
C SER A 318 4.86 -1.89 -15.02
N ILE A 319 6.04 -1.53 -15.53
CA ILE A 319 6.24 -1.13 -16.93
C ILE A 319 6.42 -2.35 -17.82
N VAL A 320 7.34 -3.25 -17.45
CA VAL A 320 7.71 -4.43 -18.23
C VAL A 320 6.55 -5.42 -18.32
N ILE A 321 5.85 -5.67 -17.21
CA ILE A 321 4.78 -6.69 -17.14
C ILE A 321 3.42 -6.03 -17.17
N GLY A 322 3.22 -4.94 -16.41
CA GLY A 322 1.94 -4.23 -16.33
C GLY A 322 1.61 -3.37 -17.57
N GLY A 323 2.60 -2.99 -18.40
CA GLY A 323 2.38 -2.18 -19.59
C GLY A 323 1.48 -2.85 -20.64
N ASP A 324 0.58 -2.07 -21.25
CA ASP A 324 -0.31 -2.55 -22.31
C ASP A 324 0.49 -2.98 -23.55
N ARG A 325 0.16 -4.15 -24.08
CA ARG A 325 0.57 -4.58 -25.44
C ARG A 325 -0.50 -4.29 -26.49
N GLY A 326 -1.48 -3.41 -26.22
CA GLY A 326 -2.67 -3.31 -27.07
C GLY A 326 -3.36 -1.96 -27.07
N SER A 327 -2.74 -0.93 -27.65
CA SER A 327 -3.44 0.22 -28.23
C SER A 327 -4.15 -0.16 -29.55
N GLY A 328 -4.80 -1.33 -29.59
CA GLY A 328 -5.32 -1.98 -30.79
C GLY A 328 -6.78 -2.41 -30.70
N GLN A 329 -7.52 -2.01 -29.66
CA GLN A 329 -8.99 -2.08 -29.68
C GLN A 329 -9.53 -0.67 -29.70
N ARG A 330 -9.95 -0.25 -30.90
CA ARG A 330 -10.83 0.90 -31.13
C ARG A 330 -11.99 0.79 -30.15
N THR A 331 -12.08 1.73 -29.22
CA THR A 331 -13.30 2.03 -28.49
C THR A 331 -14.40 2.33 -29.50
N VAL A 332 -15.29 1.38 -29.72
CA VAL A 332 -16.61 1.66 -30.30
C VAL A 332 -17.32 2.54 -29.28
N ALA A 333 -17.55 3.79 -29.67
CA ALA A 333 -18.26 4.78 -28.88
C ALA A 333 -19.70 4.31 -28.63
N GLY A 334 -19.94 3.76 -27.44
CA GLY A 334 -21.28 3.46 -26.92
C GLY A 334 -21.77 4.63 -26.07
N LYS A 335 -22.77 5.34 -26.60
CA LYS A 335 -23.60 6.42 -26.05
C LYS A 335 -23.51 6.66 -24.52
N ARG A 336 -23.18 7.91 -24.18
CA ARG A 336 -23.45 8.53 -22.88
C ARG A 336 -24.93 8.43 -22.56
N HIS A 337 -25.30 7.72 -21.50
CA HIS A 337 -26.52 8.02 -20.76
C HIS A 337 -26.13 8.85 -19.53
N THR A 338 -26.47 10.12 -19.61
CA THR A 338 -26.66 11.00 -18.46
C THR A 338 -27.75 10.42 -17.57
N SER A 339 -27.43 10.13 -16.31
CA SER A 339 -28.45 10.20 -15.25
C SER A 339 -27.78 10.72 -13.98
N SER A 340 -28.21 11.90 -13.60
CA SER A 340 -28.13 12.51 -12.29
C SER A 340 -28.79 11.62 -11.23
N LEU A 341 -28.06 11.35 -10.14
CA LEU A 341 -28.49 11.30 -8.72
C LEU A 341 -27.50 10.47 -7.86
#